data_AF-A0A4R4BSK5-F1
#
_entry.id   AF-A0A4R4BSK5-F1
#
_cell.length_a   1.000
_cell.length_b   1.000
_cell.length_c   1.000
_cell.angle_alpha   90.00
_cell.angle_beta   90.00
_cell.angle_gamma   90.00
#
_symmetry.space_group_name_H-M   'P 1'
#
loop_
_entity.id
_entity.type
_entity.pdbx_description
1 polymer ?
#
loop_
_entity_poly.entity_id
_entity_poly.type
_entity_poly.pdbx_seq_one_letter_code
_entity_poly.pdbx_strand_id
1 'polypeptide(L)'
;MRFGWLVVGIGLMGIFMGACSGTPASFSIRVGNPPSREATPQNTQNQKAAQPAEKPASPAVAPAQAQKDGIIVFNQGGPLPAGVTPPEENYLQPEEVLVTYYAPDRFEGTYILGKILTPPSDKTKGEAEIQEFYSNGKYWVPGTWIITKSRPAVAEELKPDMLVLCGKKDGYGRRNYDSWFLGVVKSTDTLYKGEVTLERYPHDALPVTFQYKVENIRIILEPQLKFKKVGSNYMKVR
;
A
#
# COMPACT_ATOMS: atom_id res chain seq x y z
N MET A 1 -6.89 58.64 -21.25
CA MET A 1 -7.45 58.64 -22.63
C MET A 1 -6.60 57.74 -23.51
N ARG A 2 -7.26 56.98 -24.40
CA ARG A 2 -6.77 56.20 -25.54
C ARG A 2 -6.31 54.74 -25.32
N PHE A 3 -7.32 53.90 -25.52
CA PHE A 3 -7.39 52.55 -26.10
C PHE A 3 -6.44 52.23 -27.26
N GLY A 4 -6.17 50.93 -27.47
CA GLY A 4 -5.64 50.34 -28.71
C GLY A 4 -5.28 48.85 -28.52
N TRP A 5 -6.26 47.96 -28.41
CA TRP A 5 -6.82 47.07 -29.45
C TRP A 5 -5.99 45.83 -29.81
N LEU A 6 -6.65 44.71 -29.53
CA LEU A 6 -6.43 43.31 -29.83
C LEU A 6 -6.47 43.04 -31.34
N VAL A 7 -5.59 42.20 -31.87
CA VAL A 7 -5.80 41.52 -33.16
C VAL A 7 -5.62 40.01 -32.97
N VAL A 8 -6.70 39.32 -33.30
CA VAL A 8 -6.91 37.87 -33.28
C VAL A 8 -6.41 37.29 -34.59
N GLY A 9 -5.55 36.28 -34.53
CA GLY A 9 -5.17 35.44 -35.67
C GLY A 9 -5.81 34.06 -35.55
N ILE A 10 -6.89 33.84 -36.30
CA ILE A 10 -7.50 32.51 -36.50
C ILE A 10 -6.80 31.88 -37.72
N GLY A 11 -6.04 30.81 -37.48
CA GLY A 11 -5.45 29.96 -38.51
C GLY A 11 -6.20 28.65 -38.63
N LEU A 12 -7.02 28.53 -39.67
CA LEU A 12 -7.63 27.30 -40.16
C LEU A 12 -6.55 26.41 -40.80
N MET A 13 -6.47 25.14 -40.36
CA MET A 13 -5.98 24.07 -41.24
C MET A 13 -6.60 22.74 -40.82
N GLY A 14 -7.48 22.22 -41.67
CA GLY A 14 -7.84 20.80 -41.66
C GLY A 14 -6.65 19.96 -42.12
N ILE A 15 -6.69 18.65 -41.93
CA ILE A 15 -7.22 17.64 -42.87
C ILE A 15 -7.05 16.26 -42.17
N PHE A 16 -7.83 15.30 -42.64
CA PHE A 16 -7.61 13.84 -42.66
C PHE A 16 -8.40 12.99 -41.65
N MET A 17 -9.58 12.60 -42.15
CA MET A 17 -10.22 11.33 -41.84
C MET A 17 -9.26 10.15 -42.12
N GLY A 18 -9.19 9.23 -41.16
CA GLY A 18 -8.63 7.90 -41.32
C GLY A 18 -9.44 6.94 -40.46
N ALA A 19 -10.47 6.35 -41.07
CA ALA A 19 -11.25 5.27 -40.47
C ALA A 19 -10.42 3.99 -40.44
N CYS A 20 -10.31 3.37 -39.27
CA CYS A 20 -10.05 1.93 -39.15
C CYS A 20 -10.97 1.39 -38.05
N SER A 21 -12.13 0.92 -38.50
CA SER A 21 -12.97 -0.04 -37.79
C SER A 21 -12.22 -1.36 -37.69
N GLY A 22 -11.72 -1.69 -36.49
CA GLY A 22 -11.13 -2.98 -36.18
C GLY A 22 -11.82 -3.58 -34.95
N THR A 23 -12.96 -4.22 -35.17
CA THR A 23 -13.61 -5.06 -34.15
C THR A 23 -12.72 -6.28 -33.90
N PRO A 24 -12.20 -6.52 -32.69
CA PRO A 24 -11.55 -7.78 -32.40
C PRO A 24 -12.62 -8.88 -32.38
N ALA A 25 -12.36 -9.93 -33.14
CA ALA A 25 -13.19 -11.13 -33.22
C ALA A 25 -13.35 -11.75 -31.82
N SER A 26 -14.61 -11.89 -31.40
CA SER A 26 -15.02 -12.72 -30.29
C SER A 26 -14.58 -14.16 -30.51
N PHE A 27 -13.58 -14.62 -29.75
CA PHE A 27 -13.21 -16.02 -29.68
C PHE A 27 -14.20 -16.75 -28.78
N SER A 28 -15.08 -17.56 -29.37
CA SER A 28 -15.96 -18.46 -28.62
C SER A 28 -15.34 -19.85 -28.59
N ILE A 29 -14.85 -20.26 -27.41
CA ILE A 29 -14.46 -21.66 -27.21
C ILE A 29 -15.75 -22.44 -26.98
N ARG A 30 -16.19 -23.17 -28.00
CA ARG A 30 -17.16 -24.26 -27.84
C ARG A 30 -16.43 -25.46 -27.25
N VAL A 31 -16.60 -25.68 -25.95
CA VAL A 31 -16.29 -26.98 -25.34
C VAL A 31 -17.43 -27.93 -25.72
N GLY A 32 -17.15 -28.88 -26.59
CA GLY A 32 -18.07 -29.96 -26.91
C GLY A 32 -18.11 -31.00 -25.78
N ASN A 33 -19.29 -31.22 -25.20
CA ASN A 33 -19.69 -32.52 -24.66
C ASN A 33 -20.20 -33.35 -25.85
N PRO A 34 -20.00 -34.69 -25.93
CA PRO A 34 -20.69 -35.69 -25.07
C PRO A 34 -19.89 -37.03 -24.92
N PRO A 35 -20.40 -38.17 -24.40
CA PRO A 35 -21.74 -38.45 -23.89
C PRO A 35 -21.83 -39.02 -22.47
N SER A 36 -23.01 -38.78 -21.90
CA SER A 36 -23.63 -39.48 -20.79
C SER A 36 -23.58 -41.00 -20.97
N ARG A 37 -23.14 -41.71 -19.92
CA ARG A 37 -23.56 -43.08 -19.67
C ARG A 37 -24.30 -43.13 -18.34
N GLU A 38 -25.57 -43.45 -18.52
CA GLU A 38 -26.53 -44.14 -17.68
C GLU A 38 -26.22 -44.40 -16.20
N ALA A 39 -27.24 -44.04 -15.44
CA ALA A 39 -27.49 -44.36 -14.05
C ALA A 39 -27.79 -45.84 -13.83
N THR A 40 -27.45 -46.34 -12.64
CA THR A 40 -28.18 -47.43 -11.95
C THR A 40 -27.99 -47.23 -10.43
N PRO A 41 -28.97 -47.64 -9.59
CA PRO A 41 -29.44 -46.82 -8.48
C PRO A 41 -28.98 -47.25 -7.07
N GLN A 42 -29.21 -46.32 -6.13
CA GLN A 42 -29.55 -46.46 -4.71
C GLN A 42 -28.98 -47.63 -3.90
N ASN A 43 -28.25 -47.29 -2.83
CA ASN A 43 -28.59 -47.86 -1.54
C ASN A 43 -28.58 -46.79 -0.45
N THR A 44 -29.76 -46.55 0.12
CA THR A 44 -30.03 -45.65 1.23
C THR A 44 -29.92 -46.46 2.51
N GLN A 45 -29.01 -46.07 3.43
CA GLN A 45 -29.25 -46.03 4.88
C GLN A 45 -27.93 -45.82 5.63
N ASN A 46 -27.71 -44.60 6.12
CA ASN A 46 -27.42 -44.40 7.54
C ASN A 46 -27.47 -42.91 7.87
N GLN A 47 -28.64 -42.49 8.35
CA GLN A 47 -28.77 -41.27 9.12
C GLN A 47 -28.11 -41.51 10.49
N LYS A 48 -27.07 -40.74 10.80
CA LYS A 48 -26.70 -40.45 12.18
C LYS A 48 -26.48 -38.94 12.31
N ALA A 49 -27.13 -38.41 13.33
CA ALA A 49 -27.37 -37.00 13.57
C ALA A 49 -26.11 -36.13 13.64
N ALA A 50 -26.28 -34.90 13.17
CA ALA A 50 -25.36 -33.80 13.32
C ALA A 50 -25.09 -33.49 14.80
N GLN A 51 -23.82 -33.33 15.15
CA GLN A 51 -23.38 -32.56 16.31
C GLN A 51 -22.67 -31.29 15.83
N PRO A 52 -22.77 -30.17 16.55
CA PRO A 52 -22.35 -28.85 16.07
C PRO A 52 -20.84 -28.76 15.94
N ALA A 53 -20.40 -28.09 14.87
CA ALA A 53 -19.02 -27.73 14.62
C ALA A 53 -18.44 -26.97 15.83
N GLU A 54 -17.42 -27.57 16.46
CA GLU A 54 -16.47 -26.83 17.28
C GLU A 54 -15.79 -25.79 16.37
N LYS A 55 -16.14 -24.54 16.64
CA LYS A 55 -15.48 -23.34 16.13
C LYS A 55 -13.97 -23.51 16.34
N PRO A 56 -13.13 -23.48 15.29
CA PRO A 56 -11.69 -23.36 15.50
C PRO A 56 -11.47 -22.10 16.33
N ALA A 57 -10.91 -22.29 17.52
CA ALA A 57 -10.46 -21.20 18.36
C ALA A 57 -9.56 -20.28 17.53
N SER A 58 -9.84 -18.97 17.59
CA SER A 58 -8.95 -17.94 17.06
C SER A 58 -7.52 -18.24 17.51
N PRO A 59 -6.54 -18.30 16.59
CA PRO A 59 -5.16 -18.33 17.01
C PRO A 59 -4.83 -16.97 17.63
N ALA A 60 -4.47 -17.06 18.91
CA ALA A 60 -3.39 -16.35 19.58
C ALA A 60 -3.26 -14.84 19.32
N VAL A 61 -3.49 -14.11 20.42
CA VAL A 61 -3.00 -12.75 20.66
C VAL A 61 -1.54 -12.62 20.17
N ALA A 62 -1.36 -11.72 19.19
CA ALA A 62 -0.08 -11.24 18.70
C ALA A 62 0.89 -10.88 19.85
N PRO A 63 2.19 -11.21 19.74
CA PRO A 63 3.17 -10.80 20.74
C PRO A 63 3.32 -9.27 20.79
N ALA A 64 3.61 -8.79 22.00
CA ALA A 64 3.41 -7.42 22.49
C ALA A 64 3.88 -6.27 21.58
N GLN A 65 2.91 -5.47 21.12
CA GLN A 65 3.12 -4.05 20.86
C GLN A 65 3.66 -3.42 22.15
N ALA A 66 4.79 -2.70 22.08
CA ALA A 66 5.30 -1.96 23.23
C ALA A 66 4.37 -0.78 23.50
N GLN A 67 3.37 -0.99 24.36
CA GLN A 67 2.37 0.01 24.72
C GLN A 67 2.85 0.78 25.96
N LYS A 68 3.55 1.89 25.75
CA LYS A 68 3.92 2.82 26.83
C LYS A 68 3.03 4.05 26.73
N ASP A 69 2.32 4.39 27.80
CA ASP A 69 1.46 5.59 27.89
C ASP A 69 0.36 5.65 26.80
N GLY A 70 -0.10 4.49 26.32
CA GLY A 70 -1.08 4.39 25.22
C GLY A 70 -0.51 4.67 23.82
N ILE A 71 0.80 4.89 23.72
CA ILE A 71 1.53 4.96 22.46
C ILE A 71 1.85 3.54 21.99
N ILE A 72 1.51 3.25 20.75
CA ILE A 72 1.72 1.98 20.06
C ILE A 72 2.85 2.18 19.07
N VAL A 73 3.85 1.31 19.18
CA VAL A 73 4.94 1.20 18.23
C VAL A 73 4.86 -0.18 17.59
N PHE A 74 4.55 -0.21 16.30
CA PHE A 74 4.54 -1.46 15.55
C PHE A 74 5.98 -1.91 15.27
N ASN A 75 6.17 -3.22 15.17
CA ASN A 75 7.43 -3.76 14.68
C ASN A 75 7.65 -3.28 13.23
N GLN A 76 8.67 -2.48 12.95
CA GLN A 76 8.97 -2.02 11.59
C GLN A 76 10.03 -2.88 10.91
N GLY A 77 10.34 -4.06 11.48
CA GLY A 77 11.45 -4.89 11.06
C GLY A 77 12.76 -4.47 11.68
N GLY A 78 13.86 -4.91 11.09
CA GLY A 78 15.20 -4.69 11.61
C GLY A 78 16.28 -4.96 10.56
N PRO A 79 17.52 -5.24 10.99
CA PRO A 79 18.57 -5.66 10.06
C PRO A 79 18.13 -6.93 9.32
N LEU A 80 18.55 -7.05 8.07
CA LEU A 80 18.29 -8.26 7.28
C LEU A 80 18.90 -9.50 7.98
N PRO A 81 18.28 -10.68 7.82
CA PRO A 81 18.90 -11.92 8.24
C PRO A 81 20.28 -12.09 7.60
N ALA A 82 21.21 -12.70 8.34
CA ALA A 82 22.57 -12.92 7.84
C ALA A 82 22.56 -13.71 6.52
N GLY A 83 23.35 -13.25 5.54
CA GLY A 83 23.43 -13.87 4.21
C GLY A 83 22.31 -13.46 3.24
N VAL A 84 21.34 -12.66 3.67
CA VAL A 84 20.29 -12.13 2.78
C VAL A 84 20.69 -10.74 2.29
N THR A 85 20.81 -10.58 0.98
CA THR A 85 21.02 -9.28 0.33
C THR A 85 19.68 -8.70 -0.09
N PRO A 86 19.41 -7.41 0.19
CA PRO A 86 18.22 -6.78 -0.38
C PRO A 86 18.36 -6.68 -1.91
N PRO A 87 17.24 -6.56 -2.64
CA PRO A 87 17.29 -6.17 -4.04
C PRO A 87 18.11 -4.88 -4.21
N GLU A 88 18.95 -4.79 -5.25
CA GLU A 88 19.81 -3.61 -5.52
C GLU A 88 19.03 -2.30 -5.71
N GLU A 89 17.71 -2.38 -5.91
CA GLU A 89 16.85 -1.22 -6.12
C GLU A 89 16.55 -0.45 -4.82
N ASN A 90 17.29 0.64 -4.61
CA ASN A 90 16.94 1.66 -3.62
C ASN A 90 15.85 2.57 -4.20
N TYR A 91 14.58 2.31 -3.83
CA TYR A 91 13.46 3.10 -4.38
C TYR A 91 13.46 4.58 -3.99
N LEU A 92 14.24 5.02 -3.00
CA LEU A 92 14.47 6.43 -2.74
C LEU A 92 15.84 6.81 -3.32
N GLN A 93 15.87 7.76 -4.24
CA GLN A 93 17.11 8.38 -4.69
C GLN A 93 17.69 9.25 -3.56
N PRO A 94 18.97 9.65 -3.65
CA PRO A 94 19.50 10.69 -2.78
C PRO A 94 18.56 11.90 -2.74
N GLU A 95 18.34 12.45 -1.54
CA GLU A 95 17.45 13.59 -1.26
C GLU A 95 15.93 13.33 -1.38
N GLU A 96 15.50 12.17 -1.87
CA GLU A 96 14.09 11.80 -1.88
C GLU A 96 13.62 11.30 -0.50
N VAL A 97 12.45 11.78 -0.09
CA VAL A 97 11.76 11.33 1.11
C VAL A 97 10.32 10.99 0.80
N LEU A 98 9.72 10.15 1.64
CA LEU A 98 8.30 9.84 1.61
C LEU A 98 7.57 10.68 2.66
N VAL A 99 6.63 11.49 2.19
CA VAL A 99 5.96 12.54 2.98
C VAL A 99 4.45 12.33 2.94
N THR A 100 3.79 12.61 4.05
CA THR A 100 2.35 12.38 4.17
C THR A 100 1.56 13.43 3.42
N TYR A 101 0.66 13.01 2.54
CA TYR A 101 -0.16 13.89 1.70
C TYR A 101 -1.62 13.93 2.14
N TYR A 102 -2.29 12.79 2.15
CA TYR A 102 -3.67 12.65 2.62
C TYR A 102 -3.69 12.17 4.07
N ALA A 103 -4.61 12.70 4.88
CA ALA A 103 -4.81 12.34 6.29
C ALA A 103 -3.48 12.20 7.06
N PRO A 104 -2.66 13.27 7.12
CA PRO A 104 -1.24 13.18 7.48
C PRO A 104 -0.98 12.77 8.93
N ASP A 105 -1.96 12.86 9.79
CA ASP A 105 -1.93 12.47 11.20
C ASP A 105 -2.55 11.09 11.44
N ARG A 106 -2.96 10.35 10.41
CA ARG A 106 -3.68 9.07 10.54
C ARG A 106 -2.93 7.91 9.91
N PHE A 107 -3.24 6.70 10.36
CA PHE A 107 -2.68 5.46 9.81
C PHE A 107 -3.09 5.27 8.34
N GLU A 108 -4.32 5.60 7.99
CA GLU A 108 -4.81 5.52 6.61
C GLU A 108 -4.10 6.46 5.65
N GLY A 109 -3.36 7.44 6.17
CA GLY A 109 -2.74 8.48 5.38
C GLY A 109 -1.85 7.93 4.29
N THR A 110 -1.84 8.62 3.16
CA THR A 110 -0.98 8.25 2.03
C THR A 110 0.31 9.03 2.07
N TYR A 111 1.36 8.42 1.53
CA TYR A 111 2.67 9.02 1.36
C TYR A 111 2.94 9.23 -0.13
N ILE A 112 3.62 10.32 -0.43
CA ILE A 112 4.08 10.68 -1.78
C ILE A 112 5.58 10.99 -1.72
N LEU A 113 6.21 11.11 -2.88
CA LEU A 113 7.62 11.50 -2.97
C LEU A 113 7.78 13.03 -2.92
N GLY A 114 8.80 13.46 -2.19
CA GLY A 114 9.22 14.85 -2.13
C GLY A 114 10.65 15.00 -1.65
N LYS A 115 11.03 16.23 -1.32
CA LYS A 115 12.33 16.58 -0.73
C LYS A 115 12.16 17.53 0.45
N ILE A 116 13.13 17.49 1.35
CA ILE A 116 13.21 18.42 2.49
C ILE A 116 13.85 19.73 2.01
N LEU A 117 13.14 20.85 2.17
CA LEU A 117 13.68 22.19 1.94
C LEU A 117 14.32 22.75 3.21
N THR A 118 13.60 22.61 4.33
CA THR A 118 14.06 23.03 5.65
C THR A 118 13.94 21.85 6.61
N PRO A 119 15.05 21.33 7.18
CA PRO A 119 15.01 20.17 8.05
C PRO A 119 14.36 20.46 9.41
N PRO A 120 13.82 19.43 10.08
CA PRO A 120 13.25 19.58 11.42
C PRO A 120 14.34 19.92 12.44
N SER A 121 14.05 20.89 13.30
CA SER A 121 14.97 21.39 14.32
C SER A 121 14.20 22.07 15.45
N ASP A 122 14.88 22.43 16.54
CA ASP A 122 14.27 23.22 17.62
C ASP A 122 13.74 24.57 17.11
N LYS A 123 14.42 25.18 16.14
CA LYS A 123 13.99 26.45 15.50
C LYS A 123 12.68 26.31 14.73
N THR A 124 12.45 25.14 14.14
CA THR A 124 11.23 24.80 13.40
C THR A 124 10.25 24.00 14.25
N LYS A 125 10.45 23.91 15.57
CA LYS A 125 9.62 23.15 16.52
C LYS A 125 9.43 21.67 16.12
N GLY A 126 10.48 21.08 15.53
CA GLY A 126 10.49 19.70 15.06
C GLY A 126 9.73 19.47 13.75
N GLU A 127 9.26 20.51 13.06
CA GLU A 127 8.61 20.40 11.75
C GLU A 127 9.63 20.66 10.62
N ALA A 128 9.45 19.98 9.49
CA ALA A 128 10.22 20.19 8.29
C ALA A 128 9.36 20.85 7.21
N GLU A 129 9.96 21.73 6.43
CA GLU A 129 9.35 22.24 5.19
C GLU A 129 9.68 21.28 4.06
N ILE A 130 8.65 20.82 3.37
CA ILE A 130 8.72 19.83 2.30
C ILE A 130 8.29 20.46 0.97
N GLN A 131 8.89 20.01 -0.12
CA GLN A 131 8.36 20.17 -1.47
C GLN A 131 8.00 18.82 -2.06
N GLU A 132 6.74 18.61 -2.44
CA GLU A 132 6.33 17.40 -3.17
C GLU A 132 6.72 17.47 -4.65
N PHE A 133 7.09 16.34 -5.24
CA PHE A 133 7.56 16.35 -6.63
C PHE A 133 6.43 16.44 -7.67
N TYR A 134 5.23 15.94 -7.34
CA TYR A 134 4.15 15.89 -8.32
C TYR A 134 3.57 17.28 -8.63
N SER A 135 3.15 18.04 -7.61
CA SER A 135 2.55 19.37 -7.83
C SER A 135 3.51 20.55 -7.57
N ASN A 136 4.73 20.29 -7.08
CA ASN A 136 5.63 21.31 -6.51
C ASN A 136 5.06 22.06 -5.30
N GLY A 137 3.98 21.57 -4.69
CA GLY A 137 3.40 22.10 -3.47
C GLY A 137 4.39 22.09 -2.29
N LYS A 138 4.28 23.09 -1.41
CA LYS A 138 5.10 23.21 -0.21
C LYS A 138 4.24 23.26 1.04
N TYR A 139 4.68 22.55 2.08
CA TYR A 139 3.98 22.52 3.36
C TYR A 139 4.91 22.08 4.49
N TRP A 140 4.47 22.33 5.72
CA TRP A 140 5.18 21.92 6.93
C TRP A 140 4.57 20.63 7.50
N VAL A 141 5.42 19.71 7.93
CA VAL A 141 5.02 18.43 8.52
C VAL A 141 5.96 18.05 9.67
N PRO A 142 5.48 17.42 10.75
CA PRO A 142 6.36 16.89 11.79
C PRO A 142 7.45 15.99 11.22
N GLY A 143 8.70 16.21 11.65
CA GLY A 143 9.86 15.44 11.19
C GLY A 143 9.72 13.94 11.45
N THR A 144 9.04 13.57 12.53
CA THR A 144 8.77 12.18 12.93
C THR A 144 7.75 11.47 12.03
N TRP A 145 7.13 12.17 11.08
CA TRP A 145 6.18 11.60 10.12
C TRP A 145 6.77 11.45 8.71
N ILE A 146 8.01 11.90 8.48
CA ILE A 146 8.67 11.83 7.17
C ILE A 146 9.54 10.58 7.11
N ILE A 147 9.24 9.66 6.20
CA ILE A 147 10.07 8.46 5.98
C ILE A 147 11.28 8.84 5.14
N THR A 148 12.43 8.95 5.80
CA THR A 148 13.72 9.32 5.18
C THR A 148 14.53 8.12 4.73
N LYS A 149 14.31 6.94 5.33
CA LYS A 149 14.99 5.70 4.93
C LYS A 149 14.01 4.54 4.88
N SER A 150 14.00 3.87 3.73
CA SER A 150 13.28 2.62 3.52
C SER A 150 14.03 1.75 2.51
N ARG A 151 13.75 0.45 2.51
CA ARG A 151 14.29 -0.49 1.51
C ARG A 151 13.22 -1.49 1.07
N PRO A 152 13.38 -2.15 -0.10
CA PRO A 152 12.51 -3.26 -0.46
C PRO A 152 12.49 -4.33 0.63
N ALA A 153 11.33 -4.94 0.83
CA ALA A 153 11.21 -6.10 1.68
C ALA A 153 11.67 -7.37 0.95
N VAL A 154 12.23 -8.31 1.70
CA VAL A 154 12.43 -9.71 1.29
C VAL A 154 11.44 -10.60 2.03
N ALA A 155 11.16 -11.79 1.51
CA ALA A 155 10.14 -12.66 2.10
C ALA A 155 10.52 -13.13 3.51
N GLU A 156 11.80 -13.40 3.72
CA GLU A 156 12.39 -14.03 4.90
C GLU A 156 12.33 -13.16 6.16
N GLU A 157 12.20 -11.85 6.00
CA GLU A 157 12.12 -10.91 7.12
C GLU A 157 10.69 -10.56 7.53
N LEU A 158 9.70 -10.81 6.66
CA LEU A 158 8.31 -10.45 6.92
C LEU A 158 7.74 -11.36 8.00
N LYS A 159 7.13 -10.75 9.01
CA LYS A 159 6.52 -11.44 10.15
C LYS A 159 5.15 -10.82 10.46
N PRO A 160 4.22 -11.59 11.04
CA PRO A 160 3.00 -11.03 11.58
C PRO A 160 3.26 -9.81 12.49
N ASP A 161 2.32 -8.87 12.42
CA ASP A 161 2.28 -7.59 13.13
C ASP A 161 3.39 -6.59 12.77
N MET A 162 4.12 -6.84 11.68
CA MET A 162 5.03 -5.85 11.13
C MET A 162 4.29 -4.72 10.40
N LEU A 163 4.66 -3.48 10.72
CA LEU A 163 4.28 -2.30 9.95
C LEU A 163 5.18 -2.18 8.73
N VAL A 164 4.55 -2.11 7.58
CA VAL A 164 5.21 -2.00 6.29
C VAL A 164 4.65 -0.84 5.47
N LEU A 165 5.50 -0.30 4.60
CA LEU A 165 5.07 0.67 3.61
C LEU A 165 4.78 -0.06 2.30
N CYS A 166 3.59 0.15 1.76
CA CYS A 166 3.09 -0.50 0.57
C CYS A 166 2.94 0.51 -0.54
N GLY A 167 3.33 0.15 -1.74
CA GLY A 167 2.94 0.92 -2.90
C GLY A 167 3.34 0.24 -4.17
N LYS A 168 2.72 0.71 -5.24
CA LYS A 168 2.56 -0.04 -6.46
C LYS A 168 3.69 0.32 -7.43
N LYS A 169 4.30 -0.65 -8.10
CA LYS A 169 4.93 -0.36 -9.41
C LYS A 169 3.83 -0.10 -10.43
N ASP A 170 3.98 0.92 -11.27
CA ASP A 170 3.03 1.15 -12.36
C ASP A 170 3.03 -0.02 -13.36
N GLY A 171 2.13 -0.01 -14.35
CA GLY A 171 2.04 -1.08 -15.36
C GLY A 171 3.30 -1.27 -16.21
N TYR A 172 4.29 -0.38 -16.09
CA TYR A 172 5.57 -0.41 -16.79
C TYR A 172 6.74 -0.75 -15.85
N GLY A 173 6.45 -1.18 -14.62
CA GLY A 173 7.46 -1.52 -13.62
C GLY A 173 8.16 -0.31 -13.01
N ARG A 174 7.68 0.91 -13.26
CA ARG A 174 8.27 2.14 -12.73
C ARG A 174 7.71 2.45 -11.34
N ARG A 175 8.46 3.24 -10.58
CA ARG A 175 8.01 3.77 -9.28
C ARG A 175 6.74 4.60 -9.49
N ASN A 176 5.67 4.25 -8.79
CA ASN A 176 4.46 5.06 -8.78
C ASN A 176 4.66 6.25 -7.82
N TYR A 177 4.48 7.45 -8.36
CA TYR A 177 4.60 8.71 -7.62
C TYR A 177 3.32 9.06 -6.85
N ASP A 178 2.19 8.39 -7.13
CA ASP A 178 0.86 8.86 -6.74
C ASP A 178 0.48 8.53 -5.29
N SER A 179 0.75 7.32 -4.80
CA SER A 179 0.45 7.00 -3.39
C SER A 179 1.09 5.71 -2.87
N TRP A 180 1.72 5.85 -1.71
CA TRP A 180 2.10 4.76 -0.81
C TRP A 180 1.20 4.77 0.42
N PHE A 181 0.99 3.64 1.06
CA PHE A 181 0.15 3.53 2.26
C PHE A 181 0.76 2.56 3.27
N LEU A 182 0.36 2.69 4.53
CA LEU A 182 0.79 1.77 5.59
C LEU A 182 -0.10 0.53 5.64
N GLY A 183 0.51 -0.62 5.89
CA GLY A 183 -0.17 -1.88 6.17
C GLY A 183 0.49 -2.60 7.35
N VAL A 184 -0.29 -3.40 8.05
CA VAL A 184 0.21 -4.34 9.07
C VAL A 184 0.13 -5.75 8.52
N VAL A 185 1.25 -6.49 8.53
CA VAL A 185 1.26 -7.90 8.12
C VAL A 185 0.41 -8.71 9.09
N LYS A 186 -0.61 -9.43 8.60
CA LYS A 186 -1.45 -10.30 9.44
C LYS A 186 -1.10 -11.78 9.28
N SER A 187 -0.71 -12.19 8.08
CA SER A 187 -0.27 -13.56 7.82
C SER A 187 0.79 -13.60 6.71
N THR A 188 1.71 -14.55 6.86
CA THR A 188 2.78 -14.89 5.91
C THR A 188 2.53 -16.24 5.24
N ASP A 189 1.35 -16.84 5.42
CA ASP A 189 1.05 -18.21 4.93
C ASP A 189 1.14 -18.32 3.41
N THR A 190 0.94 -17.21 2.69
CA THR A 190 1.01 -17.14 1.23
C THR A 190 2.36 -16.68 0.69
N LEU A 191 3.42 -16.62 1.50
CA LEU A 191 4.75 -16.22 1.05
C LEU A 191 5.28 -17.11 -0.09
N TYR A 192 4.86 -18.38 -0.16
CA TYR A 192 5.18 -19.29 -1.27
C TYR A 192 4.64 -18.82 -2.63
N LYS A 193 3.69 -17.88 -2.65
CA LYS A 193 3.17 -17.19 -3.84
C LYS A 193 3.78 -15.81 -4.05
N GLY A 194 4.73 -15.39 -3.20
CA GLY A 194 5.25 -14.03 -3.16
C GLY A 194 4.25 -13.01 -2.61
N GLU A 195 3.32 -13.43 -1.75
CA GLU A 195 2.25 -12.60 -1.20
C GLU A 195 2.12 -12.71 0.32
N VAL A 196 1.67 -11.64 0.96
CA VAL A 196 1.27 -11.64 2.38
C VAL A 196 -0.16 -11.13 2.53
N THR A 197 -0.82 -11.50 3.61
CA THR A 197 -2.07 -10.85 4.03
C THR A 197 -1.73 -9.61 4.84
N LEU A 198 -2.21 -8.45 4.39
CA LEU A 198 -2.09 -7.18 5.09
C LEU A 198 -3.43 -6.75 5.68
N GLU A 199 -3.39 -5.94 6.73
CA GLU A 199 -4.52 -5.19 7.28
C GLU A 199 -4.25 -3.68 7.20
N ARG A 200 -5.28 -2.92 6.81
CA ARG A 200 -5.27 -1.45 6.80
C ARG A 200 -6.45 -0.92 7.62
N TYR A 201 -6.29 0.27 8.17
CA TYR A 201 -7.28 0.95 9.02
C TYR A 201 -7.86 2.22 8.34
N PRO A 202 -8.84 2.09 7.43
CA PRO A 202 -9.50 3.24 6.80
C PRO A 202 -10.32 4.11 7.78
N HIS A 203 -10.57 5.38 7.42
CA HIS A 203 -11.39 6.31 8.19
C HIS A 203 -12.78 5.73 8.40
N ASP A 204 -13.26 5.74 9.64
CA ASP A 204 -14.66 5.43 10.00
C ASP A 204 -15.16 4.07 9.49
N ALA A 205 -14.23 3.17 9.19
CA ALA A 205 -14.51 1.84 8.69
C ALA A 205 -13.77 0.81 9.55
N LEU A 206 -14.22 -0.44 9.43
CA LEU A 206 -13.54 -1.56 10.04
C LEU A 206 -12.18 -1.79 9.35
N PRO A 207 -11.23 -2.42 10.06
CA PRO A 207 -9.99 -2.86 9.44
C PRO A 207 -10.29 -3.74 8.22
N VAL A 208 -9.55 -3.51 7.14
CA VAL A 208 -9.70 -4.26 5.87
C VAL A 208 -8.48 -5.13 5.67
N THR A 209 -8.71 -6.43 5.47
CA THR A 209 -7.66 -7.40 5.15
C THR A 209 -7.62 -7.73 3.66
N PHE A 210 -6.44 -7.81 3.07
CA PHE A 210 -6.28 -8.12 1.63
C PHE A 210 -4.90 -8.75 1.36
N GLN A 211 -4.79 -9.44 0.22
CA GLN A 211 -3.53 -10.01 -0.26
C GLN A 211 -2.70 -8.93 -0.95
N TYR A 212 -1.39 -8.93 -0.70
CA TYR A 212 -0.47 -7.97 -1.29
C TYR A 212 0.86 -8.63 -1.66
N LYS A 213 1.39 -8.26 -2.82
CA LYS A 213 2.65 -8.83 -3.31
C LYS A 213 3.85 -8.27 -2.55
N VAL A 214 4.75 -9.15 -2.13
CA VAL A 214 5.99 -8.81 -1.42
C VAL A 214 6.87 -7.85 -2.21
N GLU A 215 6.93 -7.98 -3.54
CA GLU A 215 7.70 -7.09 -4.43
C GLU A 215 7.30 -5.60 -4.33
N ASN A 216 6.11 -5.31 -3.81
CA ASN A 216 5.54 -3.96 -3.63
C ASN A 216 5.61 -3.49 -2.16
N ILE A 217 6.28 -4.24 -1.29
CA ILE A 217 6.41 -3.94 0.15
C ILE A 217 7.79 -3.38 0.45
N ARG A 218 7.82 -2.43 1.39
CA ARG A 218 9.04 -1.79 1.89
C ARG A 218 9.10 -1.83 3.41
N ILE A 219 10.32 -1.98 3.90
CA ILE A 219 10.67 -1.86 5.31
C ILE A 219 11.03 -0.41 5.59
N ILE A 220 10.37 0.19 6.58
CA ILE A 220 10.64 1.55 7.03
C ILE A 220 11.76 1.49 8.07
N LEU A 221 12.93 2.01 7.72
CA LEU A 221 14.10 2.02 8.61
C LEU A 221 14.13 3.28 9.47
N GLU A 222 13.78 4.43 8.89
CA GLU A 222 13.68 5.71 9.59
C GLU A 222 12.48 6.50 9.08
N PRO A 223 11.63 7.04 9.97
CA PRO A 223 11.69 6.98 11.43
C PRO A 223 10.95 5.75 11.97
N GLN A 224 11.06 5.53 13.28
CA GLN A 224 10.11 4.68 13.99
C GLN A 224 8.81 5.46 14.17
N LEU A 225 7.77 5.05 13.44
CA LEU A 225 6.43 5.62 13.52
C LEU A 225 5.75 5.19 14.82
N LYS A 226 5.05 6.15 15.42
CA LYS A 226 4.36 6.01 16.70
C LYS A 226 2.90 6.37 16.51
N PHE A 227 2.02 5.60 17.14
CA PHE A 227 0.59 5.75 16.98
C PHE A 227 -0.10 5.80 18.33
N LYS A 228 -1.31 6.36 18.37
CA LYS A 228 -2.25 6.23 19.46
C LYS A 228 -3.56 5.71 18.90
N LYS A 229 -4.16 4.72 19.55
CA LYS A 229 -5.49 4.23 19.16
C LYS A 229 -6.54 5.28 19.50
N VAL A 230 -7.36 5.65 18.53
CA VAL A 230 -8.47 6.61 18.67
C VAL A 230 -9.70 6.01 18.00
N GLY A 231 -10.67 5.57 18.80
CA GLY A 231 -11.81 4.81 18.31
C GLY A 231 -11.39 3.51 17.63
N SER A 232 -11.82 3.32 16.37
CA SER A 232 -11.44 2.19 15.51
C SER A 232 -10.16 2.41 14.72
N ASN A 233 -9.52 3.58 14.81
CA ASN A 233 -8.36 3.96 14.00
C ASN A 233 -7.11 4.24 14.86
N TYR A 234 -6.01 4.58 14.22
CA TYR A 234 -4.74 4.95 14.82
C TYR A 234 -4.30 6.32 14.28
N MET A 235 -3.95 7.22 15.20
CA MET A 235 -3.39 8.52 14.89
C MET A 235 -1.89 8.53 15.13
N LYS A 236 -1.12 9.11 14.21
CA LYS A 236 0.31 9.35 14.38
C LYS A 236 0.55 10.33 15.51
N VAL A 237 1.58 10.05 16.29
CA VAL A 237 2.04 10.89 17.40
C VAL A 237 3.33 11.57 16.97
N ARG A 238 3.52 12.81 17.41
CA ARG A 238 4.75 13.58 17.16
C ARG A 238 5.93 13.02 17.95
#